data_AF-A0A7C6RGK0-F1
#
_entry.id   AF-A0A7C6RGK0-F1
#
_cell.length_a   1.000
_cell.length_b   1.000
_cell.length_c   1.000
_cell.angle_alpha   90.00
_cell.angle_beta   90.00
_cell.angle_gamma   90.00
#
_symmetry.space_group_name_H-M   'P 1'
#
loop_
_entity.id
_entity.type
_entity.pdbx_description
1 polymer ?
#
loop_
_entity_poly.entity_id
_entity_poly.type
_entity_poly.pdbx_seq_one_letter_code
_entity_poly.pdbx_strand_id
1 'polypeptide(L)'
;MLQMKTIQEVKAEMTRRGETAADWARKHGVSAELVRGVLRGSLKGRIGEAHKIAVLLGVKDGVIVEDNGREYGFKEGVIVEDEGRERA
;
A
#
# COMPACT_ATOMS: atom_id res chain seq x y z
N MET A 1 -15.49 -13.46 1.38
CA MET A 1 -15.64 -12.27 2.24
C MET A 1 -14.24 -11.77 2.54
N LEU A 2 -13.87 -10.54 2.15
CA LEU A 2 -12.60 -9.97 2.63
C LEU A 2 -12.76 -9.65 4.11
N GLN A 3 -11.88 -10.20 4.94
CA GLN A 3 -11.81 -9.83 6.35
C GLN A 3 -11.24 -8.41 6.44
N MET A 4 -12.04 -7.48 6.98
CA MET A 4 -11.60 -6.10 7.21
C MET A 4 -10.61 -6.08 8.38
N LYS A 5 -9.42 -5.57 8.14
CA LYS A 5 -8.35 -5.45 9.13
C LYS A 5 -8.27 -4.02 9.64
N THR A 6 -7.96 -3.86 10.91
CA THR A 6 -7.55 -2.56 11.42
C THR A 6 -6.15 -2.21 10.89
N ILE A 7 -5.84 -0.92 10.85
CA ILE A 7 -4.51 -0.43 10.48
C ILE A 7 -3.40 -1.07 11.34
N GLN A 8 -3.68 -1.35 12.62
CA GLN A 8 -2.70 -1.97 13.51
C GLN A 8 -2.44 -3.43 13.14
N GLU A 9 -3.49 -4.18 12.80
CA GLU A 9 -3.35 -5.56 12.31
C GLU A 9 -2.58 -5.62 10.98
N VAL A 10 -2.85 -4.69 10.07
CA VAL A 10 -2.09 -4.58 8.82
C VAL A 10 -0.61 -4.34 9.11
N LYS A 11 -0.27 -3.40 10.00
CA LYS A 11 1.12 -3.15 10.41
C LYS A 11 1.75 -4.38 11.06
N ALA A 12 1.04 -5.06 11.96
CA ALA A 12 1.53 -6.27 12.62
C ALA A 12 1.79 -7.39 11.62
N GLU A 13 0.92 -7.55 10.62
CA GLU A 13 1.08 -8.52 9.54
C GLU A 13 2.28 -8.19 8.64
N MET A 14 2.45 -6.93 8.27
CA MET A 14 3.62 -6.46 7.51
C MET A 14 4.91 -6.73 8.28
N THR A 15 4.96 -6.39 9.57
CA THR A 15 6.10 -6.69 10.45
C THR A 15 6.37 -8.19 10.56
N ARG A 16 5.32 -9.01 10.71
CA ARG A 16 5.44 -10.48 10.80
C ARG A 16 6.01 -11.08 9.51
N ARG A 17 5.73 -10.46 8.35
CA ARG A 17 6.28 -10.86 7.05
C ARG A 17 7.67 -10.27 6.77
N GLY A 18 8.16 -9.36 7.62
CA GLY A 18 9.39 -8.61 7.36
C GLY A 18 9.26 -7.63 6.19
N GLU A 19 8.05 -7.16 5.89
CA GLU A 19 7.77 -6.33 4.73
C GLU A 19 7.59 -4.86 5.13
N THR A 20 8.30 -3.95 4.44
CA THR A 20 8.11 -2.52 4.66
C THR A 20 6.95 -1.95 3.84
N ALA A 21 6.48 -0.75 4.22
CA ALA A 21 5.51 -0.02 3.40
C ALA A 21 6.03 0.28 1.98
N ALA A 22 7.33 0.42 1.79
CA ALA A 22 7.94 0.62 0.49
C ALA A 22 7.92 -0.67 -0.34
N ASP A 23 8.28 -1.80 0.26
CA ASP A 23 8.27 -3.10 -0.42
C ASP A 23 6.87 -3.50 -0.84
N TRP A 24 5.88 -3.33 0.06
CA TRP A 24 4.49 -3.56 -0.27
C TRP A 24 4.03 -2.66 -1.43
N ALA A 25 4.40 -1.38 -1.40
CA ALA A 25 4.03 -0.43 -2.45
C ALA A 25 4.62 -0.82 -3.81
N ARG A 26 5.90 -1.22 -3.85
CA ARG A 26 6.57 -1.74 -5.07
C ARG A 26 5.87 -2.97 -5.62
N LYS A 27 5.54 -3.94 -4.76
CA LYS A 27 4.83 -5.18 -5.15
C LYS A 27 3.44 -4.91 -5.75
N HIS A 28 2.79 -3.83 -5.34
CA HIS A 28 1.44 -3.47 -5.78
C HIS A 28 1.40 -2.32 -6.81
N GLY A 29 2.56 -1.80 -7.24
CA GLY A 29 2.67 -0.72 -8.21
C GLY A 29 1.99 0.58 -7.74
N VAL A 30 2.19 0.96 -6.48
CA VAL A 30 1.61 2.17 -5.87
C VAL A 30 2.65 2.98 -5.11
N SER A 31 2.33 4.20 -4.69
CA SER A 31 3.23 5.06 -3.92
C SER A 31 3.41 4.62 -2.46
N ALA A 32 4.66 4.44 -2.05
CA ALA A 32 5.02 4.20 -0.66
C ALA A 32 4.60 5.36 0.28
N GLU A 33 4.52 6.59 -0.23
CA GLU A 33 4.02 7.73 0.55
C GLU A 33 2.52 7.62 0.81
N LEU A 34 1.75 7.25 -0.22
CA LEU A 34 0.31 7.03 -0.07
C LEU A 34 0.02 5.83 0.84
N VAL A 35 0.80 4.75 0.75
CA VAL A 35 0.70 3.60 1.66
C VAL A 35 0.91 4.04 3.10
N ARG A 36 1.99 4.80 3.38
CA ARG A 36 2.23 5.36 4.71
C ARG A 36 1.11 6.30 5.17
N GLY A 37 0.56 7.11 4.27
CA GLY A 37 -0.55 8.02 4.57
C GLY A 37 -1.85 7.28 4.95
N VAL A 38 -2.14 6.15 4.29
CA VAL A 38 -3.26 5.28 4.64
C VAL A 38 -3.00 4.59 5.98
N LEU A 39 -1.80 4.03 6.19
CA LEU A 39 -1.41 3.39 7.46
C LEU A 39 -1.29 4.36 8.65
N ARG A 40 -1.18 5.67 8.41
CA ARG A 40 -1.24 6.70 9.45
C ARG A 40 -2.68 7.16 9.71
N GLY A 41 -3.62 6.87 8.80
CA GLY A 41 -4.99 7.37 8.84
C GLY A 41 -5.14 8.81 8.36
N SER A 42 -4.08 9.45 7.83
CA SER A 42 -4.16 10.80 7.26
C SER A 42 -4.85 10.81 5.90
N LEU A 43 -4.76 9.71 5.15
CA LEU A 43 -5.47 9.52 3.89
C LEU A 43 -6.71 8.64 4.09
N LYS A 44 -7.90 9.23 3.91
CA LYS A 44 -9.19 8.54 4.08
C LYS A 44 -9.51 7.51 2.99
N GLY A 45 -8.73 7.44 1.90
CA GLY A 45 -8.93 6.45 0.83
C GLY A 45 -10.32 6.50 0.18
N ARG A 46 -10.83 7.71 -0.09
CA ARG A 46 -12.15 7.89 -0.71
C ARG A 46 -12.15 7.65 -2.21
N ILE A 47 -11.07 8.05 -2.89
CA ILE A 47 -10.91 7.97 -4.35
C ILE A 47 -9.45 7.71 -4.73
N GLY A 48 -9.23 7.34 -5.99
CA GLY A 48 -7.90 7.21 -6.61
C GLY A 48 -7.01 6.14 -5.97
N GLU A 49 -5.69 6.34 -6.03
CA GLU A 49 -4.71 5.36 -5.54
C GLU A 49 -4.83 5.10 -4.03
N ALA A 50 -5.15 6.12 -3.23
CA ALA A 50 -5.40 5.93 -1.80
C ALA A 50 -6.60 5.02 -1.50
N HIS A 51 -7.64 5.03 -2.35
CA HIS A 51 -8.75 4.09 -2.25
C HIS A 51 -8.28 2.67 -2.58
N LYS A 52 -7.57 2.49 -3.70
CA LYS A 52 -6.99 1.21 -4.11
C LYS A 52 -6.14 0.61 -2.99
N ILE A 53 -5.24 1.40 -2.40
CA ILE A 53 -4.39 0.99 -1.28
C ILE A 53 -5.23 0.54 -0.08
N ALA A 54 -6.24 1.32 0.33
CA ALA A 54 -7.07 0.98 1.49
C ALA A 54 -7.86 -0.33 1.30
N VAL A 55 -8.31 -0.59 0.07
CA VAL A 55 -9.00 -1.84 -0.29
C VAL A 55 -8.00 -3.02 -0.35
N LEU A 56 -6.84 -2.85 -0.99
CA LEU A 56 -5.81 -3.90 -1.09
C LEU A 56 -5.24 -4.30 0.28
N LEU A 57 -5.04 -3.33 1.19
CA LEU A 57 -4.62 -3.59 2.57
C LEU A 57 -5.72 -4.25 3.41
N GLY A 58 -6.95 -4.34 2.90
CA GLY A 58 -8.11 -4.86 3.62
C GLY A 58 -8.61 -3.95 4.73
N VAL A 59 -8.23 -2.67 4.74
CA VAL A 59 -8.67 -1.69 5.76
C VAL A 59 -10.07 -1.15 5.47
N LYS A 60 -10.49 -1.22 4.21
CA LYS A 60 -11.75 -0.68 3.74
C LYS A 60 -12.42 -1.68 2.78
N ASP A 61 -13.74 -1.81 2.93
CA ASP A 61 -14.57 -2.49 1.92
C ASP A 61 -14.73 -1.58 0.69
N GLY A 62 -14.44 -2.13 -0.48
CA GLY A 62 -14.51 -1.40 -1.72
C GLY A 62 -14.15 -2.28 -2.91
N VAL A 63 -14.52 -1.79 -4.10
CA VAL A 63 -14.27 -2.48 -5.37
C VAL A 63 -13.22 -1.69 -6.14
N ILE A 64 -12.13 -2.36 -6.50
CA ILE A 64 -11.14 -1.81 -7.41
C ILE A 64 -11.66 -2.08 -8.81
N VAL A 65 -12.12 -1.03 -9.49
CA VAL A 65 -12.46 -1.10 -10.90
C VAL A 65 -11.17 -0.87 -11.68
N GLU A 66 -10.76 -1.85 -12.49
CA GLU A 66 -9.61 -1.71 -13.38
C GLU A 66 -9.93 -0.64 -14.44
N ASP A 67 -9.34 0.53 -14.28
CA ASP A 67 -9.46 1.64 -15.23
C ASP A 67 -8.26 1.56 -16.18
N ASN A 68 -8.49 1.07 -17.40
CA ASN A 68 -7.50 0.80 -18.47
C ASN A 68 -6.73 2.06 -18.99
N GLY A 69 -6.43 3.06 -18.15
CA GLY A 69 -5.76 4.26 -18.65
C GLY A 69 -5.33 5.33 -17.65
N ARG A 70 -5.46 5.14 -16.33
CA ARG A 70 -4.88 6.09 -15.37
C ARG A 70 -3.58 5.52 -14.80
N GLU A 71 -2.49 5.76 -15.53
CA GLU A 71 -1.12 5.58 -15.06
C GLU A 71 -0.89 6.52 -13.87
N TYR A 72 -1.19 6.05 -12.66
CA TYR A 72 -0.77 6.71 -11.44
C TYR A 72 0.73 6.43 -11.28
N GLY A 73 1.53 7.49 -11.47
CA GLY A 73 2.93 7.40 -11.84
C GLY A 73 3.82 6.62 -10.87
N PHE A 74 4.20 5.42 -11.28
CA PHE A 74 5.54 4.87 -11.11
C PHE A 74 5.92 4.24 -12.45
N LYS A 75 6.96 4.77 -13.12
CA LYS A 75 7.51 4.13 -14.31
C LYS A 75 7.99 2.73 -13.95
N GLU A 76 7.54 1.74 -14.69
CA GLU A 76 8.17 0.41 -14.74
C GLU A 76 9.68 0.62 -14.98
N GLY A 77 10.53 0.19 -14.03
CA GLY A 77 11.99 0.22 -14.21
C GLY A 77 12.84 0.95 -13.18
N VAL A 78 12.31 1.48 -12.07
CA VAL A 78 13.18 1.94 -10.97
C VAL A 78 13.41 0.79 -9.99
N ILE A 79 14.45 0.01 -10.25
CA ILE A 79 15.10 -0.80 -9.21
C ILE A 79 15.76 0.21 -8.27
N VAL A 80 15.02 0.65 -7.25
CA VAL A 80 15.65 1.22 -6.06
C VAL A 80 16.28 0.03 -5.36
N GLU A 81 17.60 -0.11 -5.53
CA GLU A 81 18.41 -0.95 -4.66
C GLU A 81 18.21 -0.42 -3.24
N ASP A 82 17.29 -1.04 -2.52
CA ASP A 82 17.07 -0.79 -1.11
C ASP A 82 18.24 -1.48 -0.42
N GLU A 83 19.36 -0.75 -0.25
CA GLU A 83 20.37 -1.15 0.73
C GLU A 83 19.64 -1.25 2.07
N GLY A 84 19.38 -2.51 2.45
CA GLY A 84 18.55 -2.87 3.58
C GLY A 84 18.87 -1.96 4.75
N ARG A 85 17.88 -1.18 5.17
CA ARG A 85 17.97 -0.45 6.42
C ARG A 85 18.04 -1.50 7.53
N GLU A 86 19.26 -1.86 7.90
CA GLU A 86 19.58 -2.65 9.07
C GLU A 86 18.92 -1.96 10.27
N ARG A 87 17.85 -2.57 10.77
CA ARG A 87 17.19 -2.11 11.99
C ARG A 87 17.84 -2.89 13.13
N ALA A 88 18.62 -2.16 13.92
CA ALA A 88 19.18 -2.58 15.20
C ALA A 88 18.11 -3.13 16.16
#